data_AF-A0A1M5NAU8-F1
#
_entry.id   AF-A0A1M5NAU8-F1
#
_cell.length_a   1.000
_cell.length_b   1.000
_cell.length_c   1.000
_cell.angle_alpha   90.00
_cell.angle_beta   90.00
_cell.angle_gamma   90.00
#
_symmetry.space_group_name_H-M   'P 1'
#
loop_
_entity.id
_entity.type
_entity.pdbx_description
1 polymer ?
#
loop_
_entity_poly.entity_id
_entity_poly.type
_entity_poly.pdbx_seq_one_letter_code
_entity_poly.pdbx_strand_id
1 'polypeptide(L)'
;AITFTQPVLAALTESYICSSCDYNDAKEAVKQFYETPNCSWNNGGGFSHDMTFSCNTSAKDVIVANPVTQTAYKFNVTATNANSDSEALSITATDASLTSIEIDSLETFYHIHAEFLKAANTVVYANNFYSASSLKAASASSSAPGINESNLSPLSSNQQGGDCSNHPSDYMTGPGAQRRIHREMREQIASKIGNTDWADFNEDYDFTGLGFRVSKDGGGVNLGWCIEKQGVFAIKYYGVGNVLFFAVGYEGESEVAGDRDLFLDFSFGRGSSLVDGIPYATFSSGNFADLVDVLVSSCLLENLAGMADSIEINLGDGSGWIPKERYDAQYPGATLPRGGSCAIRYKTCWSSQGEQQCTSNVAYTGGC
;
A
#
# COMPACT_ATOMS: atom_id res chain seq x y z
N ALA A 1 20.16 -53.75 -11.92
CA ALA A 1 19.01 -53.01 -11.38
C ALA A 1 19.13 -51.58 -11.87
N ILE A 2 18.19 -51.11 -12.69
CA ILE A 2 18.14 -49.71 -13.14
C ILE A 2 17.31 -48.99 -12.08
N THR A 3 17.95 -48.18 -11.26
CA THR A 3 17.29 -47.35 -10.26
C THR A 3 16.61 -46.20 -11.00
N PHE A 4 15.28 -46.26 -11.13
CA PHE A 4 14.48 -45.12 -11.54
C PHE A 4 14.43 -44.15 -10.36
N THR A 5 15.30 -43.14 -10.36
CA THR A 5 15.05 -41.91 -9.59
C THR A 5 13.85 -41.24 -10.23
N GLN A 6 12.69 -41.31 -9.58
CA GLN A 6 11.57 -40.44 -9.94
C GLN A 6 12.07 -38.98 -9.88
N PRO A 7 11.84 -38.15 -10.90
CA PRO A 7 12.13 -36.74 -10.77
C PRO A 7 11.28 -36.23 -9.61
N VAL A 8 11.94 -35.71 -8.58
CA VAL A 8 11.27 -34.84 -7.62
C VAL A 8 10.71 -33.71 -8.47
N LEU A 9 9.39 -33.63 -8.57
CA LEU A 9 8.74 -32.45 -9.13
C LEU A 9 9.27 -31.28 -8.31
N ALA A 10 10.11 -30.47 -8.95
CA ALA A 10 10.64 -29.29 -8.33
C ALA A 10 9.44 -28.44 -7.89
N ALA A 11 9.39 -28.13 -6.60
CA ALA A 11 8.28 -27.44 -5.97
C ALA A 11 8.82 -26.16 -5.33
N LEU A 12 7.97 -25.14 -5.24
CA LEU A 12 8.31 -23.91 -4.56
C LEU A 12 8.22 -24.13 -3.05
N THR A 13 9.30 -23.81 -2.35
CA THR A 13 9.32 -23.83 -0.89
C THR A 13 8.61 -22.60 -0.34
N GLU A 14 7.68 -22.83 0.58
CA GLU A 14 6.95 -21.77 1.27
C GLU A 14 7.93 -20.90 2.05
N SER A 15 7.91 -19.60 1.78
CA SER A 15 8.91 -18.65 2.27
C SER A 15 8.24 -17.39 2.78
N TYR A 16 8.83 -16.76 3.78
CA TYR A 16 8.30 -15.55 4.39
C TYR A 16 9.37 -14.49 4.57
N ILE A 17 8.98 -13.24 4.35
CA ILE A 17 9.88 -12.10 4.43
C ILE A 17 9.82 -11.53 5.86
N CYS A 18 10.98 -11.31 6.47
CA CYS A 18 11.11 -10.58 7.74
C CYS A 18 12.41 -9.77 7.79
N SER A 19 12.31 -8.48 7.52
CA SER A 19 13.40 -7.50 7.48
C SER A 19 14.08 -7.28 8.83
N SER A 20 13.37 -7.52 9.94
CA SER A 20 13.86 -7.29 11.29
C SER A 20 14.19 -8.57 12.08
N CYS A 21 13.90 -9.75 11.54
CA CYS A 21 14.09 -11.00 12.28
C CYS A 21 15.57 -11.40 12.29
N ASP A 22 16.06 -11.78 13.47
CA ASP A 22 17.23 -12.63 13.60
C ASP A 22 16.88 -14.13 13.51
N TYR A 23 17.84 -15.02 13.74
CA TYR A 23 17.62 -16.46 13.72
C TYR A 23 16.57 -16.94 14.73
N ASN A 24 16.57 -16.42 15.96
CA ASN A 24 15.63 -16.85 16.99
C ASN A 24 14.22 -16.34 16.71
N ASP A 25 14.11 -15.08 16.26
CA ASP A 25 12.84 -14.51 15.83
C ASP A 25 12.25 -15.32 14.68
N ALA A 26 13.07 -15.67 13.68
CA ALA A 26 12.66 -16.48 12.54
C ALA A 26 12.18 -17.87 12.99
N LYS A 27 12.93 -18.54 13.88
CA LYS A 27 12.61 -19.88 14.39
C LYS A 27 11.29 -19.92 15.18
N GLU A 28 11.00 -18.87 15.96
CA GLU A 28 9.72 -18.77 16.65
C GLU A 28 8.59 -18.40 15.69
N ALA A 29 8.82 -17.47 14.76
CA ALA A 29 7.82 -17.02 13.80
C ALA A 29 7.34 -18.14 12.87
N VAL A 30 8.22 -19.06 12.43
CA VAL A 30 7.80 -20.13 11.51
C VAL A 30 6.80 -21.11 12.11
N LYS A 31 6.73 -21.23 13.44
CA LYS A 31 5.81 -22.15 14.11
C LYS A 31 4.35 -21.79 13.85
N GLN A 32 4.03 -20.54 13.53
CA GLN A 32 2.65 -20.15 13.21
C GLN A 32 2.18 -20.72 11.86
N PHE A 33 3.12 -21.09 10.99
CA PHE A 33 2.84 -21.65 9.68
C PHE A 33 2.93 -23.17 9.70
N TYR A 34 2.59 -23.85 10.79
CA TYR A 34 2.56 -25.31 10.77
C TYR A 34 1.45 -25.84 9.85
N GLU A 35 1.67 -27.03 9.27
CA GLU A 35 0.58 -27.74 8.60
C GLU A 35 -0.31 -28.42 9.64
N THR A 36 -1.62 -28.20 9.58
CA THR A 36 -2.54 -28.80 10.56
C THR A 36 -2.54 -30.32 10.42
N PRO A 37 -2.16 -31.07 11.46
CA PRO A 37 -2.18 -32.52 11.40
C PRO A 37 -3.62 -33.05 11.39
N ASN A 38 -3.81 -34.21 10.79
CA ASN A 38 -5.05 -34.96 10.86
C ASN A 38 -5.15 -35.65 12.22
N CYS A 39 -6.14 -35.23 13.01
CA CYS A 39 -6.34 -35.71 14.36
C CYS A 39 -7.68 -36.41 14.53
N SER A 40 -7.71 -37.43 15.38
CA SER A 40 -8.93 -38.15 15.72
C SER A 40 -8.93 -38.61 17.17
N TRP A 41 -10.13 -38.62 17.75
CA TRP A 41 -10.41 -39.29 19.02
C TRP A 41 -10.52 -40.79 18.78
N ASN A 42 -9.61 -41.53 19.40
CA ASN A 42 -9.60 -42.98 19.39
C ASN A 42 -10.25 -43.50 20.67
N ASN A 43 -11.39 -44.16 20.51
CA ASN A 43 -11.99 -44.96 21.58
C ASN A 43 -11.23 -46.28 21.62
N GLY A 44 -10.41 -46.49 22.65
CA GLY A 44 -9.73 -47.76 22.89
C GLY A 44 -10.77 -48.86 23.05
N GLY A 45 -11.07 -49.59 21.97
CA GLY A 45 -12.19 -50.52 21.90
C GLY A 45 -12.23 -51.48 23.10
N GLY A 46 -13.33 -51.42 23.87
CA GLY A 46 -13.55 -52.18 25.09
C GLY A 46 -14.05 -51.29 26.22
N PHE A 47 -14.48 -51.89 27.34
CA PHE A 47 -15.11 -51.23 28.50
C PHE A 47 -14.26 -50.16 29.23
N SER A 48 -13.16 -49.68 28.65
CA SER A 48 -12.42 -48.52 29.16
C SER A 48 -13.01 -47.24 28.57
N HIS A 49 -13.30 -46.27 29.42
CA HIS A 49 -13.75 -44.92 29.03
C HIS A 49 -12.59 -43.98 28.67
N ASP A 50 -11.37 -44.52 28.49
CA ASP A 50 -10.20 -43.71 28.14
C ASP A 50 -10.25 -43.37 26.64
N MET A 51 -10.85 -42.22 26.34
CA MET A 51 -10.76 -41.59 25.03
C MET A 51 -9.34 -41.01 24.89
N THR A 52 -8.62 -41.38 23.84
CA THR A 52 -7.30 -40.84 23.55
C THR A 52 -7.33 -40.00 22.28
N PHE A 53 -6.77 -38.81 22.33
CA PHE A 53 -6.58 -37.93 21.19
C PHE A 53 -5.24 -38.24 20.53
N SER A 54 -5.27 -38.48 19.22
CA SER A 54 -4.06 -38.78 18.44
C SER A 54 -4.08 -38.00 17.14
N CYS A 55 -2.93 -37.41 16.83
CA CYS A 55 -2.67 -36.75 15.56
C CYS A 55 -1.55 -37.50 14.82
N ASN A 56 -1.63 -37.56 13.49
CA ASN A 56 -0.41 -37.84 12.74
C ASN A 56 0.58 -36.67 12.90
N THR A 57 1.88 -36.94 12.73
CA THR A 57 2.86 -35.86 12.63
C THR A 57 2.77 -35.26 11.23
N SER A 58 2.49 -33.97 11.14
CA SER A 58 2.66 -33.18 9.93
C SER A 58 4.05 -32.52 9.95
N ALA A 59 4.63 -32.33 8.77
CA ALA A 59 5.94 -31.71 8.62
C ALA A 59 6.02 -30.99 7.28
N LYS A 60 6.49 -29.74 7.30
CA LYS A 60 6.81 -29.02 6.07
C LYS A 60 8.00 -28.08 6.26
N ASP A 61 8.67 -27.81 5.16
CA ASP A 61 9.78 -26.87 5.14
C ASP A 61 9.28 -25.44 4.93
N VAL A 62 9.77 -24.52 5.74
CA VAL A 62 9.48 -23.10 5.66
C VAL A 62 10.78 -22.30 5.70
N ILE A 63 10.91 -21.33 4.81
CA ILE A 63 12.05 -20.40 4.78
C ILE A 63 11.63 -19.05 5.36
N VAL A 64 12.50 -18.43 6.16
CA VAL A 64 12.40 -17.01 6.53
C VAL A 64 13.57 -16.28 5.89
N ALA A 65 13.27 -15.29 5.05
CA ALA A 65 14.24 -14.49 4.33
C ALA A 65 14.26 -13.06 4.90
N ASN A 66 15.45 -12.60 5.29
CA ASN A 66 15.70 -11.21 5.64
C ASN A 66 16.36 -10.50 4.44
N PRO A 67 15.63 -9.63 3.72
CA PRO A 67 16.16 -8.96 2.55
C PRO A 67 17.14 -7.81 2.87
N VAL A 68 17.17 -7.34 4.12
CA VAL A 68 18.09 -6.26 4.55
C VAL A 68 19.48 -6.82 4.79
N THR A 69 19.57 -7.95 5.49
CA THR A 69 20.85 -8.63 5.75
C THR A 69 21.22 -9.64 4.66
N GLN A 70 20.31 -9.91 3.73
CA GLN A 70 20.45 -10.93 2.68
C GLN A 70 20.72 -12.33 3.25
N THR A 71 20.03 -12.66 4.33
CA THR A 71 20.16 -13.96 5.01
C THR A 71 18.84 -14.71 5.02
N ALA A 72 18.89 -16.03 4.87
CA ALA A 72 17.72 -16.89 4.99
C ALA A 72 17.98 -18.04 5.97
N TYR A 73 16.92 -18.44 6.66
CA TYR A 73 16.89 -19.58 7.56
C TYR A 73 15.80 -20.54 7.10
N LYS A 74 16.13 -21.82 6.94
CA LYS A 74 15.16 -22.85 6.58
C LYS A 74 14.90 -23.74 7.79
N PHE A 75 13.62 -24.00 8.05
CA PHE A 75 13.19 -24.82 9.16
C PHE A 75 12.25 -25.92 8.67
N ASN A 76 12.38 -27.11 9.22
CA ASN A 76 11.35 -28.13 9.16
C ASN A 76 10.39 -27.91 10.33
N VAL A 77 9.18 -27.43 10.02
CA VAL A 77 8.13 -27.16 11.00
C VAL A 77 7.28 -28.39 11.14
N THR A 78 7.25 -28.96 12.34
CA THR A 78 6.46 -30.16 12.65
C THR A 78 5.37 -29.83 13.65
N ALA A 79 4.19 -30.42 13.44
CA ALA A 79 3.10 -30.38 14.41
C ALA A 79 2.63 -31.80 14.73
N THR A 80 2.43 -32.05 16.01
CA THR A 80 1.96 -33.34 16.54
C THR A 80 1.14 -33.10 17.80
N ASN A 81 0.51 -34.14 18.35
CA ASN A 81 -0.22 -34.01 19.61
C ASN A 81 0.74 -33.67 20.78
N ALA A 82 0.38 -32.69 21.61
CA ALA A 82 1.14 -32.34 22.80
C ALA A 82 0.99 -33.40 23.90
N ASN A 83 -0.19 -34.01 23.99
CA ASN A 83 -0.50 -35.12 24.89
C ASN A 83 -1.67 -35.93 24.31
N SER A 84 -2.01 -37.06 24.94
CA SER A 84 -3.11 -37.95 24.54
C SER A 84 -4.48 -37.52 25.04
N ASP A 85 -4.56 -36.49 25.90
CA ASP A 85 -5.75 -36.21 26.71
C ASP A 85 -6.43 -34.89 26.29
N SER A 86 -5.86 -34.19 25.31
CA SER A 86 -6.36 -32.90 24.83
C SER A 86 -6.05 -32.70 23.35
N GLU A 87 -6.80 -31.78 22.74
CA GLU A 87 -6.60 -31.37 21.34
C GLU A 87 -5.38 -30.42 21.16
N ALA A 88 -4.59 -30.21 22.21
CA ALA A 88 -3.44 -29.33 22.16
C ALA A 88 -2.35 -29.93 21.26
N LEU A 89 -1.81 -29.09 20.36
CA LEU A 89 -0.69 -29.44 19.49
C LEU A 89 0.64 -28.98 20.09
N SER A 90 1.68 -29.77 19.87
CA SER A 90 3.07 -29.39 20.07
C SER A 90 3.68 -29.06 18.71
N ILE A 91 4.12 -27.82 18.55
CA ILE A 91 4.72 -27.32 17.31
C ILE A 91 6.20 -27.09 17.56
N THR A 92 7.05 -27.67 16.71
CA THR A 92 8.50 -27.49 16.79
C THR A 92 9.08 -27.08 15.44
N ALA A 93 10.17 -26.34 15.48
CA ALA A 93 10.94 -25.94 14.31
C ALA A 93 12.38 -26.42 14.48
N THR A 94 12.85 -27.26 13.57
CA THR A 94 14.21 -27.78 13.52
C THR A 94 14.93 -27.24 12.29
N ASP A 95 16.26 -27.09 12.37
CA ASP A 95 17.02 -26.53 11.26
C ASP A 95 17.03 -27.47 10.06
N ALA A 96 16.84 -26.89 8.88
CA ALA A 96 16.98 -27.56 7.60
C ALA A 96 17.97 -26.77 6.72
N SER A 97 18.58 -27.45 5.74
CA SER A 97 19.52 -26.81 4.82
C SER A 97 18.81 -26.32 3.55
N LEU A 98 19.19 -25.14 3.09
CA LEU A 98 18.77 -24.63 1.79
C LEU A 98 19.41 -25.47 0.67
N THR A 99 18.62 -25.75 -0.36
CA THR A 99 19.08 -26.34 -1.62
C THR A 99 19.74 -25.27 -2.49
N SER A 100 20.53 -25.67 -3.48
CA SER A 100 21.15 -24.72 -4.42
C SER A 100 20.11 -23.89 -5.19
N ILE A 101 18.98 -24.50 -5.58
CA ILE A 101 17.88 -23.82 -6.28
C ILE A 101 17.25 -22.74 -5.40
N GLU A 102 17.04 -23.03 -4.10
CA GLU A 102 16.52 -22.05 -3.14
C GLU A 102 17.51 -20.89 -2.94
N ILE A 103 18.81 -21.18 -2.84
CA ILE A 103 19.85 -20.15 -2.71
C ILE A 103 19.83 -19.20 -3.92
N ASP A 104 19.88 -19.75 -5.15
CA ASP A 104 19.87 -18.95 -6.38
C ASP A 104 18.58 -18.09 -6.49
N SER A 105 17.46 -18.65 -6.05
CA SER A 105 16.16 -17.95 -6.06
C SER A 105 16.11 -16.83 -5.01
N LEU A 106 16.67 -17.06 -3.81
CA LEU A 106 16.78 -16.05 -2.75
C LEU A 106 17.73 -14.92 -3.14
N GLU A 107 18.86 -15.21 -3.78
CA GLU A 107 19.79 -14.19 -4.30
C GLU A 107 19.09 -13.28 -5.33
N THR A 108 18.32 -13.88 -6.24
CA THR A 108 17.51 -13.13 -7.22
C THR A 108 16.46 -12.25 -6.52
N PHE A 109 15.77 -12.79 -5.51
CA PHE A 109 14.83 -12.02 -4.68
C PHE A 109 15.52 -10.84 -3.99
N TYR A 110 16.67 -11.03 -3.34
CA TYR A 110 17.39 -9.96 -2.65
C TYR A 110 17.82 -8.85 -3.60
N HIS A 111 18.24 -9.21 -4.81
CA HIS A 111 18.58 -8.24 -5.83
C HIS A 111 17.35 -7.41 -6.26
N ILE A 112 16.24 -8.07 -6.60
CA ILE A 112 14.98 -7.40 -6.98
C ILE A 112 14.48 -6.50 -5.83
N HIS A 113 14.50 -7.00 -4.59
CA HIS A 113 14.06 -6.25 -3.43
C HIS A 113 14.94 -5.02 -3.17
N ALA A 114 16.25 -5.12 -3.33
CA ALA A 114 17.15 -3.98 -3.20
C ALA A 114 16.93 -2.93 -4.29
N GLU A 115 16.70 -3.35 -5.54
CA GLU A 115 16.34 -2.44 -6.63
C GLU A 115 15.02 -1.73 -6.37
N PHE A 116 14.00 -2.47 -5.91
CA PHE A 116 12.70 -1.94 -5.50
C PHE A 116 12.83 -0.90 -4.37
N LEU A 117 13.52 -1.24 -3.28
CA LEU A 117 13.73 -0.31 -2.17
C LEU A 117 14.44 0.96 -2.61
N LYS A 118 15.47 0.83 -3.45
CA LYS A 118 16.18 1.97 -4.00
C LYS A 118 15.25 2.83 -4.85
N ALA A 119 14.46 2.21 -5.73
CA ALA A 119 13.54 2.94 -6.60
C ALA A 119 12.45 3.65 -5.80
N ALA A 120 11.73 2.93 -4.94
CA ALA A 120 10.63 3.46 -4.14
C ALA A 120 11.08 4.61 -3.21
N ASN A 121 12.19 4.44 -2.49
CA ASN A 121 12.73 5.48 -1.59
C ASN A 121 13.27 6.72 -2.34
N THR A 122 13.59 6.60 -3.62
CA THR A 122 14.09 7.72 -4.43
C THR A 122 12.96 8.47 -5.14
N VAL A 123 11.70 8.01 -5.07
CA VAL A 123 10.55 8.71 -5.69
C VAL A 123 10.00 9.74 -4.70
N VAL A 124 10.61 10.93 -4.74
CA VAL A 124 10.04 12.19 -4.26
C VAL A 124 9.67 13.00 -5.50
N TYR A 125 8.39 12.98 -5.87
CA TYR A 125 7.90 13.77 -7.01
C TYR A 125 7.87 15.24 -6.60
N ALA A 126 8.57 16.13 -7.28
CA ALA A 126 8.27 17.56 -7.24
C ALA A 126 7.73 17.93 -8.62
N ASN A 127 6.43 18.23 -8.70
CA ASN A 127 5.87 18.78 -9.92
C ASN A 127 6.37 20.22 -10.09
N ASN A 128 7.54 20.40 -10.73
CA ASN A 128 7.81 21.43 -11.73
C ASN A 128 9.29 21.42 -12.18
N PHE A 129 9.49 21.06 -13.45
CA PHE A 129 10.55 21.61 -14.28
C PHE A 129 10.36 23.14 -14.39
N TYR A 130 11.17 23.91 -13.67
CA TYR A 130 11.67 25.19 -14.19
C TYR A 130 13.16 24.99 -14.50
N SER A 131 13.55 25.33 -15.73
CA SER A 131 14.92 25.22 -16.26
C SER A 131 15.98 25.61 -15.22
N ALA A 132 17.01 24.78 -15.07
CA ALA A 132 18.12 24.87 -14.13
C ALA A 132 19.06 26.09 -14.32
N SER A 133 18.54 27.22 -14.79
CA SER A 133 19.29 28.43 -15.13
C SER A 133 19.06 29.61 -14.15
N SER A 134 18.14 29.49 -13.19
CA SER A 134 17.82 30.58 -12.25
C SER A 134 18.15 30.29 -10.77
N LEU A 135 18.73 29.13 -10.43
CA LEU A 135 19.04 28.72 -9.05
C LEU A 135 20.48 29.10 -8.59
N LYS A 136 20.91 30.33 -8.84
CA LYS A 136 22.11 30.90 -8.20
C LYS A 136 21.76 32.20 -7.48
N ALA A 137 21.18 32.08 -6.27
CA ALA A 137 21.42 32.98 -5.14
C ALA A 137 20.46 32.62 -3.98
N ALA A 138 20.93 31.88 -2.98
CA ALA A 138 20.64 32.05 -1.54
C ALA A 138 21.04 30.80 -0.72
N SER A 139 22.34 30.71 -0.44
CA SER A 139 23.00 30.06 0.72
C SER A 139 22.40 30.51 2.06
N ALA A 140 22.45 29.82 3.22
CA ALA A 140 22.97 28.55 3.72
C ALA A 140 22.30 28.34 5.11
N SER A 141 21.74 27.18 5.48
CA SER A 141 22.27 26.12 6.40
C SER A 141 21.03 25.34 6.88
N SER A 142 20.91 24.01 7.05
CA SER A 142 21.83 22.93 7.40
C SER A 142 21.17 21.57 7.07
N SER A 143 21.92 20.68 6.41
CA SER A 143 21.92 19.22 6.56
C SER A 143 20.58 18.43 6.51
N ALA A 144 19.86 18.54 5.39
CA ALA A 144 19.15 17.44 4.73
C ALA A 144 19.49 17.52 3.23
N PRO A 145 19.42 16.44 2.42
CA PRO A 145 19.70 16.54 0.98
C PRO A 145 18.66 17.44 0.28
N GLY A 146 18.97 18.73 0.22
CA GLY A 146 18.61 19.68 -0.82
C GLY A 146 17.14 19.85 -1.19
N ILE A 147 16.31 20.33 -0.25
CA ILE A 147 15.07 21.05 -0.62
C ILE A 147 15.29 22.52 -0.23
N ASN A 148 15.54 23.39 -1.21
CA ASN A 148 15.65 24.84 -0.98
C ASN A 148 14.25 25.40 -0.72
N GLU A 149 13.93 25.66 0.55
CA GLU A 149 12.67 26.27 1.00
C GLU A 149 12.43 27.70 0.49
N SER A 150 13.40 28.33 -0.17
CA SER A 150 13.33 29.73 -0.61
C SER A 150 12.66 29.97 -1.97
N ASN A 151 12.22 28.92 -2.68
CA ASN A 151 11.47 29.04 -3.95
C ASN A 151 10.06 28.43 -3.91
N LEU A 152 9.57 28.05 -2.73
CA LEU A 152 8.19 27.60 -2.56
C LEU A 152 7.33 28.86 -2.43
N SER A 153 6.71 29.26 -3.53
CA SER A 153 5.75 30.36 -3.50
C SER A 153 4.67 30.07 -2.44
N PRO A 154 4.31 31.06 -1.60
CA PRO A 154 3.16 30.95 -0.73
C PRO A 154 1.92 30.74 -1.59
N LEU A 155 0.93 30.03 -1.05
CA LEU A 155 -0.41 29.82 -1.63
C LEU A 155 -0.80 30.96 -2.59
N SER A 156 -0.69 30.71 -3.90
CA SER A 156 -1.17 31.66 -4.90
C SER A 156 -2.66 31.41 -5.09
N SER A 157 -3.45 32.18 -4.35
CA SER A 157 -4.90 32.23 -4.35
C SER A 157 -5.52 32.85 -5.61
N ASN A 158 -4.91 32.73 -6.80
CA ASN A 158 -5.39 33.43 -8.01
C ASN A 158 -5.17 32.67 -9.33
N GLN A 159 -5.50 31.38 -9.40
CA GLN A 159 -5.90 30.79 -10.68
C GLN A 159 -7.40 30.54 -10.65
N GLN A 160 -8.17 31.56 -11.02
CA GLN A 160 -9.50 31.35 -11.59
C GLN A 160 -9.31 30.71 -12.96
N GLY A 161 -9.67 29.42 -13.09
CA GLY A 161 -9.69 28.70 -14.37
C GLY A 161 -8.38 27.99 -14.77
N GLY A 162 -7.69 27.37 -13.83
CA GLY A 162 -6.50 26.53 -14.07
C GLY A 162 -6.82 25.03 -14.10
N ASP A 163 -5.93 24.22 -14.70
CA ASP A 163 -6.01 22.76 -14.63
C ASP A 163 -5.68 22.26 -13.21
N CYS A 164 -6.71 21.87 -12.46
CA CYS A 164 -6.60 21.37 -11.08
C CYS A 164 -6.06 19.93 -10.98
N SER A 165 -5.71 19.29 -12.10
CA SER A 165 -5.11 17.95 -12.11
C SER A 165 -3.74 17.88 -11.43
N ASN A 166 -3.04 19.01 -11.30
CA ASN A 166 -1.75 19.12 -10.62
C ASN A 166 -1.88 19.57 -9.14
N HIS A 167 -2.95 19.16 -8.47
CA HIS A 167 -3.17 19.39 -7.05
C HIS A 167 -3.51 18.07 -6.34
N PRO A 168 -3.12 17.83 -5.07
CA PRO A 168 -3.42 16.55 -4.42
C PRO A 168 -4.92 16.31 -4.21
N SER A 169 -5.77 17.35 -4.29
CA SER A 169 -7.22 17.18 -4.31
C SER A 169 -7.74 16.47 -5.58
N ASP A 170 -6.98 16.43 -6.68
CA ASP A 170 -7.39 15.69 -7.90
C ASP A 170 -7.61 14.21 -7.60
N TYR A 171 -6.84 13.63 -6.67
CA TYR A 171 -6.99 12.22 -6.26
C TYR A 171 -8.38 11.89 -5.70
N MET A 172 -9.10 12.90 -5.17
CA MET A 172 -10.46 12.74 -4.67
C MET A 172 -11.48 12.57 -5.79
N THR A 173 -11.22 13.14 -6.97
CA THR A 173 -12.18 13.30 -8.07
C THR A 173 -12.69 11.99 -8.67
N GLY A 174 -12.01 10.89 -8.37
CA GLY A 174 -12.53 9.54 -8.58
C GLY A 174 -11.51 8.57 -9.18
N PRO A 175 -11.96 7.37 -9.57
CA PRO A 175 -11.07 6.28 -10.01
C PRO A 175 -10.19 6.63 -11.21
N GLY A 176 -10.64 7.54 -12.08
CA GLY A 176 -9.84 8.01 -13.21
C GLY A 176 -8.58 8.77 -12.77
N ALA A 177 -8.70 9.69 -11.82
CA ALA A 177 -7.57 10.45 -11.29
C ALA A 177 -6.62 9.58 -10.48
N GLN A 178 -7.17 8.68 -9.65
CA GLN A 178 -6.39 7.71 -8.88
C GLN A 178 -5.54 6.83 -9.80
N ARG A 179 -6.12 6.28 -10.88
CA ARG A 179 -5.39 5.48 -11.88
C ARG A 179 -4.29 6.27 -12.58
N ARG A 180 -4.52 7.54 -12.96
CA ARG A 180 -3.47 8.39 -13.55
C ARG A 180 -2.29 8.56 -12.59
N ILE A 181 -2.56 8.89 -11.33
CA ILE A 181 -1.54 9.11 -10.31
C ILE A 181 -0.76 7.81 -10.03
N HIS A 182 -1.45 6.67 -9.93
CA HIS A 182 -0.79 5.36 -9.74
C HIS A 182 0.09 5.00 -10.93
N ARG A 183 -0.38 5.19 -12.17
CA ARG A 183 0.41 4.96 -13.39
C ARG A 183 1.67 5.82 -13.42
N GLU A 184 1.55 7.11 -13.13
CA GLU A 184 2.71 8.02 -13.08
C GLU A 184 3.75 7.62 -12.03
N MET A 185 3.32 7.11 -10.88
CA MET A 185 4.24 6.60 -9.86
C MET A 185 4.88 5.28 -10.30
N ARG A 186 4.11 4.38 -10.89
CA ARG A 186 4.58 3.09 -11.41
C ARG A 186 5.62 3.26 -12.49
N GLU A 187 5.36 4.08 -13.51
CA GLU A 187 6.30 4.39 -14.60
C GLU A 187 7.63 4.89 -14.03
N GLN A 188 7.60 5.71 -12.98
CA GLN A 188 8.83 6.20 -12.35
C GLN A 188 9.57 5.13 -11.55
N ILE A 189 8.87 4.34 -10.73
CA ILE A 189 9.49 3.26 -9.98
C ILE A 189 10.11 2.25 -10.97
N ALA A 190 9.36 1.83 -11.99
CA ALA A 190 9.81 0.93 -13.04
C ALA A 190 11.06 1.49 -13.76
N SER A 191 11.05 2.77 -14.16
CA SER A 191 12.20 3.40 -14.83
C SER A 191 13.51 3.37 -14.03
N LYS A 192 13.44 3.21 -12.71
CA LYS A 192 14.60 3.16 -11.81
C LYS A 192 15.10 1.74 -11.52
N ILE A 193 14.30 0.72 -11.81
CA ILE A 193 14.63 -0.69 -11.52
C ILE A 193 15.23 -1.39 -12.77
N GLY A 194 15.07 -0.82 -13.98
CA GLY A 194 15.69 -1.34 -15.20
C GLY A 194 14.67 -1.81 -16.24
N ASN A 195 15.14 -2.50 -17.28
CA ASN A 195 14.45 -2.66 -18.58
C ASN A 195 13.72 -4.01 -18.77
N THR A 196 13.22 -4.65 -17.71
CA THR A 196 12.45 -5.90 -17.81
C THR A 196 11.08 -5.72 -17.18
N ASP A 197 10.04 -6.20 -17.86
CA ASP A 197 8.65 -5.75 -17.76
C ASP A 197 8.05 -5.77 -16.33
N TRP A 198 7.93 -4.58 -15.75
CA TRP A 198 7.09 -4.30 -14.58
C TRP A 198 5.66 -4.11 -15.09
N ALA A 199 4.95 -5.21 -15.33
CA ALA A 199 3.66 -5.19 -15.99
C ALA A 199 2.62 -4.32 -15.25
N ASP A 200 1.79 -3.67 -16.06
CA ASP A 200 0.84 -2.64 -15.67
C ASP A 200 -0.48 -3.33 -15.32
N PHE A 201 -0.78 -3.53 -14.02
CA PHE A 201 -2.12 -3.98 -13.66
C PHE A 201 -3.11 -2.84 -13.85
N ASN A 202 -3.97 -2.99 -14.85
CA ASN A 202 -5.25 -2.31 -15.01
C ASN A 202 -6.33 -3.39 -15.03
N GLU A 203 -7.30 -3.24 -14.12
CA GLU A 203 -8.61 -3.92 -14.11
C GLU A 203 -8.62 -5.38 -13.62
N ASP A 204 -9.31 -5.58 -12.50
CA ASP A 204 -10.14 -6.76 -12.19
C ASP A 204 -9.53 -8.14 -12.43
N TYR A 205 -8.34 -8.40 -11.92
CA TYR A 205 -7.89 -9.77 -11.68
C TYR A 205 -7.98 -10.07 -10.18
N ASP A 206 -8.96 -10.90 -9.82
CA ASP A 206 -8.99 -11.63 -8.56
C ASP A 206 -7.81 -12.62 -8.55
N PHE A 207 -6.61 -12.11 -8.28
CA PHE A 207 -5.47 -12.98 -8.06
C PHE A 207 -5.49 -13.45 -6.60
N THR A 208 -5.78 -14.74 -6.42
CA THR A 208 -5.89 -15.41 -5.11
C THR A 208 -4.54 -15.90 -4.57
N GLY A 209 -3.42 -15.44 -5.15
CA GLY A 209 -2.07 -15.86 -4.78
C GLY A 209 -1.28 -14.74 -4.09
N LEU A 210 -1.40 -14.64 -2.77
CA LEU A 210 -0.65 -13.69 -1.94
C LEU A 210 0.86 -14.04 -1.91
N GLY A 211 1.67 -13.50 -2.82
CA GLY A 211 3.13 -13.65 -2.73
C GLY A 211 3.94 -13.32 -3.98
N PHE A 212 5.26 -13.29 -3.80
CA PHE A 212 6.26 -13.14 -4.87
C PHE A 212 6.97 -14.48 -5.08
N ARG A 213 7.00 -14.98 -6.32
CA ARG A 213 7.61 -16.28 -6.65
C ARG A 213 8.93 -16.09 -7.38
N VAL A 214 9.95 -16.81 -6.96
CA VAL A 214 11.20 -16.92 -7.72
C VAL A 214 11.48 -18.39 -7.98
N SER A 215 11.66 -18.73 -9.26
CA SER A 215 11.85 -20.12 -9.67
C SER A 215 13.04 -20.32 -10.61
N LYS A 216 13.57 -21.54 -10.60
CA LYS A 216 14.61 -22.06 -11.47
C LYS A 216 14.38 -23.57 -11.67
N ASP A 217 14.35 -24.01 -12.93
CA ASP A 217 14.15 -25.42 -13.29
C ASP A 217 12.88 -26.05 -12.65
N GLY A 218 11.84 -25.23 -12.42
CA GLY A 218 10.58 -25.62 -11.78
C GLY A 218 10.58 -25.61 -10.25
N GLY A 219 11.73 -25.43 -9.59
CA GLY A 219 11.84 -25.31 -8.12
C GLY A 219 12.15 -23.88 -7.70
N GLY A 220 12.09 -23.57 -6.41
CA GLY A 220 12.42 -22.23 -5.93
C GLY A 220 11.73 -21.85 -4.64
N VAL A 221 11.36 -20.57 -4.52
CA VAL A 221 10.73 -20.01 -3.32
C VAL A 221 9.43 -19.28 -3.66
N ASN A 222 8.44 -19.41 -2.79
CA ASN A 222 7.21 -18.62 -2.82
C ASN A 222 7.16 -17.73 -1.58
N LEU A 223 7.49 -16.45 -1.74
CA LEU A 223 7.68 -15.48 -0.67
C LEU A 223 6.38 -14.76 -0.33
N GLY A 224 5.93 -14.88 0.92
CA GLY A 224 4.83 -14.11 1.50
C GLY A 224 5.32 -13.00 2.43
N TRP A 225 4.54 -11.90 2.50
CA TRP A 225 4.82 -10.74 3.34
C TRP A 225 4.26 -10.84 4.77
N CYS A 226 3.69 -12.00 5.17
CA CYS A 226 2.90 -12.13 6.40
C CYS A 226 3.64 -11.90 7.72
N ILE A 227 4.98 -12.03 7.75
CA ILE A 227 5.80 -11.72 8.95
C ILE A 227 6.29 -10.26 8.92
N GLU A 228 6.41 -9.68 7.72
CA GLU A 228 6.97 -8.36 7.49
C GLU A 228 6.11 -7.28 8.14
N LYS A 229 6.76 -6.39 8.90
CA LYS A 229 6.07 -5.29 9.59
C LYS A 229 6.42 -3.92 9.00
N GLN A 230 7.48 -3.84 8.19
CA GLN A 230 7.94 -2.57 7.65
C GLN A 230 7.38 -2.37 6.24
N GLY A 231 6.58 -1.32 6.08
CA GLY A 231 6.10 -0.89 4.77
C GLY A 231 7.17 -0.10 4.02
N VAL A 232 7.16 -0.21 2.70
CA VAL A 232 7.90 0.68 1.79
C VAL A 232 6.93 1.76 1.34
N PHE A 233 7.41 3.01 1.20
CA PHE A 233 6.52 4.14 0.92
C PHE A 233 7.01 4.98 -0.26
N ALA A 234 6.06 5.49 -1.04
CA ALA A 234 6.29 6.47 -2.10
C ALA A 234 5.46 7.73 -1.82
N ILE A 235 6.04 8.89 -2.14
CA ILE A 235 5.41 10.19 -1.86
C ILE A 235 5.34 11.00 -3.15
N LYS A 236 4.12 11.40 -3.52
CA LYS A 236 3.90 12.41 -4.56
C LYS A 236 3.79 13.77 -3.91
N TYR A 237 4.79 14.63 -4.12
CA TYR A 237 4.85 15.97 -3.53
C TYR A 237 4.42 17.03 -4.54
N TYR A 238 3.50 17.88 -4.10
CA TYR A 238 2.90 18.96 -4.88
C TYR A 238 3.26 20.34 -4.32
N GLY A 239 3.99 20.39 -3.19
CA GLY A 239 4.35 21.62 -2.48
C GLY A 239 4.28 21.44 -0.97
N VAL A 240 4.66 22.47 -0.22
CA VAL A 240 4.57 22.46 1.25
C VAL A 240 3.11 22.23 1.66
N GLY A 241 2.88 21.24 2.52
CA GLY A 241 1.53 20.87 2.96
C GLY A 241 0.69 20.15 1.90
N ASN A 242 1.24 19.84 0.72
CA ASN A 242 0.52 19.22 -0.37
C ASN A 242 1.23 17.94 -0.82
N VAL A 243 0.81 16.80 -0.27
CA VAL A 243 1.46 15.49 -0.49
C VAL A 243 0.45 14.36 -0.54
N LEU A 244 0.67 13.40 -1.43
CA LEU A 244 0.00 12.11 -1.41
C LEU A 244 0.99 11.03 -1.02
N PHE A 245 0.64 10.25 -0.01
CA PHE A 245 1.47 9.22 0.58
C PHE A 245 0.90 7.83 0.27
N PHE A 246 1.73 6.94 -0.23
CA PHE A 246 1.33 5.58 -0.60
C PHE A 246 2.30 4.58 0.04
N ALA A 247 1.76 3.54 0.68
CA ALA A 247 2.51 2.32 0.90
C ALA A 247 2.60 1.57 -0.44
N VAL A 248 3.78 1.09 -0.79
CA VAL A 248 4.06 0.41 -2.04
C VAL A 248 4.52 -1.00 -1.74
N GLY A 249 3.86 -1.98 -2.36
CA GLY A 249 4.27 -3.37 -2.38
C GLY A 249 4.61 -3.80 -3.80
N TYR A 250 5.18 -5.00 -3.91
CA TYR A 250 5.25 -5.68 -5.20
C TYR A 250 4.90 -7.16 -5.05
N GLU A 251 4.32 -7.69 -6.11
CA GLU A 251 3.90 -9.08 -6.24
C GLU A 251 4.24 -9.58 -7.66
N GLY A 252 4.13 -10.89 -7.89
CA GLY A 252 4.34 -11.49 -9.21
C GLY A 252 5.33 -12.64 -9.20
N GLU A 253 6.02 -12.84 -10.31
CA GLU A 253 6.94 -13.96 -10.51
C GLU A 253 8.22 -13.57 -11.24
N SER A 254 9.29 -14.32 -10.98
CA SER A 254 10.59 -14.14 -11.62
C SER A 254 11.25 -15.49 -11.85
N GLU A 255 11.92 -15.62 -12.99
CA GLU A 255 12.85 -16.72 -13.23
C GLU A 255 14.29 -16.28 -12.91
N VAL A 256 15.08 -17.18 -12.32
CA VAL A 256 16.50 -16.91 -12.06
C VAL A 256 17.23 -16.68 -13.37
N ALA A 257 17.84 -15.50 -13.52
CA ALA A 257 18.49 -15.04 -14.75
C ALA A 257 17.59 -15.04 -16.02
N GLY A 258 16.27 -15.06 -15.81
CA GLY A 258 15.28 -15.00 -16.88
C GLY A 258 14.39 -13.77 -16.77
N ASP A 259 13.19 -13.89 -17.31
CA ASP A 259 12.19 -12.83 -17.32
C ASP A 259 11.61 -12.60 -15.91
N ARG A 260 11.12 -11.38 -15.70
CA ARG A 260 10.47 -10.93 -14.47
C ARG A 260 9.11 -10.38 -14.87
N ASP A 261 8.06 -10.83 -14.19
CA ASP A 261 6.71 -10.27 -14.31
C ASP A 261 6.29 -9.76 -12.94
N LEU A 262 6.48 -8.45 -12.73
CA LEU A 262 6.34 -7.79 -11.44
C LEU A 262 5.27 -6.72 -11.49
N PHE A 263 4.38 -6.73 -10.49
CA PHE A 263 3.30 -5.78 -10.34
C PHE A 263 3.53 -4.93 -9.10
N LEU A 264 3.31 -3.62 -9.23
CA LEU A 264 3.31 -2.70 -8.09
C LEU A 264 1.90 -2.50 -7.55
N ASP A 265 1.75 -2.73 -6.25
CA ASP A 265 0.56 -2.42 -5.47
C ASP A 265 0.75 -1.10 -4.71
N PHE A 266 -0.30 -0.29 -4.67
CA PHE A 266 -0.31 1.02 -4.01
C PHE A 266 -1.47 1.11 -3.04
N SER A 267 -1.14 1.23 -1.76
CA SER A 267 -2.11 1.46 -0.69
C SER A 267 -2.05 2.91 -0.21
N PHE A 268 -3.15 3.65 -0.36
CA PHE A 268 -3.19 5.07 -0.09
C PHE A 268 -3.25 5.40 1.41
N GLY A 269 -2.24 6.13 1.90
CA GLY A 269 -2.13 6.58 3.28
C GLY A 269 -2.95 7.83 3.55
N ARG A 270 -4.27 7.69 3.73
CA ARG A 270 -5.21 8.81 3.99
C ARG A 270 -4.80 9.72 5.15
N GLY A 271 -4.26 9.16 6.23
CA GLY A 271 -3.86 9.92 7.41
C GLY A 271 -2.52 10.66 7.25
N SER A 272 -1.66 10.18 6.35
CA SER A 272 -0.32 10.74 6.10
C SER A 272 -0.29 11.67 4.88
N SER A 273 -1.36 11.69 4.09
CA SER A 273 -1.52 12.56 2.93
C SER A 273 -2.14 13.90 3.34
N LEU A 274 -1.70 14.98 2.71
CA LEU A 274 -2.11 16.35 3.01
C LEU A 274 -2.58 17.06 1.74
N VAL A 275 -3.67 17.80 1.88
CA VAL A 275 -4.25 18.69 0.87
C VAL A 275 -4.42 20.05 1.51
N ASP A 276 -3.68 21.05 1.03
CA ASP A 276 -3.55 22.38 1.63
C ASP A 276 -3.16 22.36 3.12
N GLY A 277 -2.30 21.41 3.50
CA GLY A 277 -1.87 21.17 4.87
C GLY A 277 -2.91 20.43 5.73
N ILE A 278 -4.08 20.13 5.18
CA ILE A 278 -5.18 19.43 5.85
C ILE A 278 -5.06 17.94 5.55
N PRO A 279 -5.13 17.06 6.57
CA PRO A 279 -5.13 15.62 6.35
C PRO A 279 -6.22 15.18 5.37
N TYR A 280 -5.88 14.36 4.38
CA TYR A 280 -6.84 13.85 3.40
C TYR A 280 -8.02 13.12 4.08
N ALA A 281 -7.76 12.45 5.21
CA ALA A 281 -8.79 11.81 6.03
C ALA A 281 -9.95 12.76 6.43
N THR A 282 -9.70 14.07 6.55
CA THR A 282 -10.73 15.08 6.83
C THR A 282 -11.83 15.09 5.75
N PHE A 283 -11.46 14.84 4.49
CA PHE A 283 -12.38 14.87 3.33
C PHE A 283 -12.96 13.49 2.97
N SER A 284 -12.57 12.43 3.70
CA SER A 284 -12.92 11.04 3.35
C SER A 284 -13.38 10.18 4.52
N SER A 285 -13.49 10.75 5.72
CA SER A 285 -13.89 10.03 6.95
C SER A 285 -15.39 9.97 7.18
N GLY A 286 -16.21 10.70 6.41
CA GLY A 286 -17.65 10.83 6.62
C GLY A 286 -18.04 11.88 7.65
N ASN A 287 -17.03 12.55 8.23
CA ASN A 287 -17.24 13.73 9.05
C ASN A 287 -17.36 14.99 8.19
N PHE A 288 -17.80 16.07 8.80
CA PHE A 288 -17.79 17.38 8.15
C PHE A 288 -16.38 17.98 8.19
N ALA A 289 -15.93 18.52 7.08
CA ALA A 289 -14.74 19.35 6.98
C ALA A 289 -15.16 20.81 7.17
N ASP A 290 -14.72 21.46 8.26
CA ASP A 290 -14.93 22.89 8.45
C ASP A 290 -13.75 23.68 7.88
N LEU A 291 -14.01 24.38 6.77
CA LEU A 291 -13.05 25.17 6.01
C LEU A 291 -13.43 26.66 6.00
N VAL A 292 -14.37 27.10 6.85
CA VAL A 292 -14.91 28.48 6.80
C VAL A 292 -13.82 29.52 7.07
N ASP A 293 -12.98 29.27 8.07
CA ASP A 293 -11.87 30.14 8.47
C ASP A 293 -10.49 29.54 8.11
N VAL A 294 -10.46 28.55 7.22
CA VAL A 294 -9.24 27.85 6.81
C VAL A 294 -8.82 28.34 5.44
N LEU A 295 -7.53 28.70 5.30
CA LEU A 295 -6.97 29.07 4.01
C LEU A 295 -6.81 27.81 3.15
N VAL A 296 -7.64 27.69 2.12
CA VAL A 296 -7.63 26.59 1.16
C VAL A 296 -7.39 27.09 -0.26
N SER A 297 -6.82 26.24 -1.11
CA SER A 297 -6.59 26.56 -2.52
C SER A 297 -7.90 26.62 -3.31
N SER A 298 -7.91 27.39 -4.41
CA SER A 298 -9.02 27.34 -5.37
C SER A 298 -9.17 25.94 -5.98
N CYS A 299 -8.07 25.21 -6.17
CA CYS A 299 -8.09 23.86 -6.71
C CYS A 299 -8.80 22.85 -5.79
N LEU A 300 -8.65 22.98 -4.46
CA LEU A 300 -9.43 22.17 -3.52
C LEU A 300 -10.92 22.47 -3.67
N LEU A 301 -11.30 23.75 -3.69
CA LEU A 301 -12.71 24.16 -3.82
C LEU A 301 -13.32 23.72 -5.16
N GLU A 302 -12.59 23.90 -6.28
CA GLU A 302 -13.03 23.48 -7.62
C GLU A 302 -13.22 21.97 -7.70
N ASN A 303 -12.27 21.17 -7.19
CA ASN A 303 -12.40 19.71 -7.19
C ASN A 303 -13.54 19.24 -6.28
N LEU A 304 -13.72 19.84 -5.10
CA LEU A 304 -14.85 19.54 -4.20
C LEU A 304 -16.20 19.87 -4.86
N ALA A 305 -16.31 21.02 -5.51
CA ALA A 305 -17.51 21.43 -6.23
C ALA A 305 -17.78 20.52 -7.44
N GLY A 306 -16.73 20.11 -8.17
CA GLY A 306 -16.84 19.19 -9.31
C GLY A 306 -17.31 17.78 -8.93
N MET A 307 -17.09 17.36 -7.69
CA MET A 307 -17.57 16.09 -7.13
C MET A 307 -18.92 16.21 -6.40
N ALA A 308 -19.49 17.41 -6.32
CA ALA A 308 -20.63 17.66 -5.45
C ALA A 308 -21.90 16.95 -5.96
N ASP A 309 -22.54 16.20 -5.08
CA ASP A 309 -23.92 15.73 -5.28
C ASP A 309 -24.90 16.92 -5.13
N SER A 310 -24.56 17.90 -4.28
CA SER A 310 -25.34 19.11 -4.07
C SER A 310 -24.50 20.20 -3.38
N ILE A 311 -24.82 21.46 -3.67
CA ILE A 311 -24.23 22.63 -3.01
C ILE A 311 -25.35 23.48 -2.40
N GLU A 312 -25.26 23.76 -1.10
CA GLU A 312 -26.22 24.57 -0.35
C GLU A 312 -25.55 25.83 0.21
N ILE A 313 -26.27 26.94 0.28
CA ILE A 313 -25.80 28.24 0.74
C ILE A 313 -26.62 28.67 1.96
N ASN A 314 -25.94 29.20 2.97
CA ASN A 314 -26.53 29.89 4.11
C ASN A 314 -26.11 31.36 4.07
N LEU A 315 -27.07 32.29 4.13
CA LEU A 315 -26.80 33.72 4.04
C LEU A 315 -26.42 34.36 5.38
N GLY A 316 -26.50 33.62 6.49
CA GLY A 316 -26.24 34.14 7.83
C GLY A 316 -27.33 35.08 8.37
N ASP A 317 -28.45 35.21 7.65
CA ASP A 317 -29.59 36.09 7.98
C ASP A 317 -30.75 35.34 8.67
N GLY A 318 -30.57 34.06 8.98
CA GLY A 318 -31.59 33.19 9.58
C GLY A 318 -32.55 32.53 8.57
N SER A 319 -32.37 32.74 7.27
CA SER A 319 -33.19 32.12 6.21
C SER A 319 -32.98 30.61 6.03
N GLY A 320 -31.97 30.03 6.67
CA GLY A 320 -31.61 28.62 6.57
C GLY A 320 -30.73 28.31 5.35
N TRP A 321 -30.62 27.02 5.01
CA TRP A 321 -29.86 26.55 3.84
C TRP A 321 -30.74 26.55 2.59
N ILE A 322 -30.26 27.13 1.50
CA ILE A 322 -30.91 27.13 0.19
C ILE A 322 -30.01 26.49 -0.88
N PRO A 323 -30.55 25.80 -1.89
CA PRO A 323 -29.74 25.28 -3.00
C PRO A 323 -29.01 26.39 -3.75
N LYS A 324 -27.76 26.14 -4.17
CA LYS A 324 -26.94 27.12 -4.89
C LYS A 324 -27.60 27.61 -6.17
N GLU A 325 -28.31 26.75 -6.90
CA GLU A 325 -28.99 27.12 -8.14
C GLU A 325 -30.09 28.17 -7.90
N ARG A 326 -30.78 28.08 -6.75
CA ARG A 326 -31.79 29.06 -6.35
C ARG A 326 -31.11 30.40 -6.00
N TYR A 327 -30.00 30.35 -5.27
CA TYR A 327 -29.25 31.56 -4.93
C TYR A 327 -28.73 32.27 -6.19
N ASP A 328 -28.08 31.52 -7.10
CA ASP A 328 -27.51 32.08 -8.33
C ASP A 328 -28.60 32.64 -9.27
N ALA A 329 -29.81 32.05 -9.27
CA ALA A 329 -30.95 32.59 -10.01
C ALA A 329 -31.50 33.90 -9.40
N GLN A 330 -31.44 34.04 -8.08
CA GLN A 330 -31.92 35.22 -7.36
C GLN A 330 -30.88 36.35 -7.32
N TYR A 331 -29.60 36.00 -7.31
CA TYR A 331 -28.45 36.90 -7.15
C TYR A 331 -27.31 36.52 -8.12
N PRO A 332 -27.52 36.66 -9.44
CA PRO A 332 -26.53 36.23 -10.42
C PRO A 332 -25.20 36.99 -10.27
N GLY A 333 -24.11 36.25 -10.04
CA GLY A 333 -22.76 36.79 -9.89
C GLY A 333 -22.50 37.51 -8.55
N ALA A 334 -23.42 37.40 -7.58
CA ALA A 334 -23.21 37.98 -6.26
C ALA A 334 -22.25 37.11 -5.42
N THR A 335 -21.34 37.76 -4.71
CA THR A 335 -20.55 37.13 -3.66
C THR A 335 -21.40 36.94 -2.40
N LEU A 336 -21.14 35.88 -1.65
CA LEU A 336 -21.84 35.63 -0.38
C LEU A 336 -21.72 36.83 0.58
N PRO A 337 -22.79 37.17 1.31
CA PRO A 337 -22.75 38.21 2.33
C PRO A 337 -21.79 37.81 3.46
N ARG A 338 -21.28 38.81 4.19
CA ARG A 338 -20.36 38.59 5.31
C ARG A 338 -21.05 37.75 6.40
N GLY A 339 -20.50 36.58 6.71
CA GLY A 339 -21.09 35.61 7.63
C GLY A 339 -21.93 34.51 6.95
N GLY A 340 -22.05 34.54 5.61
CA GLY A 340 -22.59 33.44 4.84
C GLY A 340 -21.61 32.28 4.73
N SER A 341 -22.14 31.08 4.50
CA SER A 341 -21.36 29.85 4.33
C SER A 341 -21.95 28.97 3.25
N CYS A 342 -21.11 28.09 2.72
CA CYS A 342 -21.48 27.11 1.71
C CYS A 342 -21.26 25.70 2.25
N ALA A 343 -22.18 24.79 1.96
CA ALA A 343 -22.07 23.37 2.27
C ALA A 343 -21.99 22.60 0.95
N ILE A 344 -20.84 21.96 0.72
CA ILE A 344 -20.58 21.12 -0.45
C ILE A 344 -20.73 19.66 -0.01
N ARG A 345 -21.74 18.95 -0.52
CA ARG A 345 -21.97 17.53 -0.21
C ARG A 345 -21.44 16.69 -1.36
N TYR A 346 -20.58 15.71 -1.07
CA TYR A 346 -19.89 14.92 -2.10
C TYR A 346 -19.60 13.51 -1.59
N LYS A 347 -19.22 12.61 -2.50
CA LYS A 347 -18.78 11.25 -2.16
C LYS A 347 -17.33 11.05 -2.54
N THR A 348 -16.57 10.46 -1.62
CA THR A 348 -15.22 9.97 -1.90
C THR A 348 -15.24 8.46 -1.86
N CYS A 349 -14.65 7.84 -2.88
CA CYS A 349 -14.54 6.40 -2.99
C CYS A 349 -13.08 5.99 -3.03
N TRP A 350 -12.76 4.88 -2.38
CA TRP A 350 -11.46 4.23 -2.45
C TRP A 350 -11.65 2.73 -2.54
N SER A 351 -10.71 2.05 -3.16
CA SER A 351 -10.68 0.60 -3.18
C SER A 351 -9.83 0.10 -2.01
N SER A 352 -10.33 -0.88 -1.27
CA SER A 352 -9.57 -1.62 -0.27
C SER A 352 -9.85 -3.10 -0.49
N GLN A 353 -8.81 -3.90 -0.73
CA GLN A 353 -8.94 -5.35 -0.95
C GLN A 353 -9.94 -5.72 -2.06
N GLY A 354 -9.91 -5.00 -3.19
CA GLY A 354 -10.79 -5.26 -4.33
C GLY A 354 -12.23 -4.72 -4.19
N GLU A 355 -12.66 -4.32 -2.98
CA GLU A 355 -13.97 -3.70 -2.78
C GLU A 355 -13.89 -2.17 -2.78
N GLN A 356 -14.79 -1.52 -3.53
CA GLN A 356 -14.93 -0.07 -3.53
C GLN A 356 -15.78 0.36 -2.33
N GLN A 357 -15.17 1.11 -1.41
CA GLN A 357 -15.84 1.74 -0.29
C GLN A 357 -16.04 3.22 -0.59
N CYS A 358 -17.27 3.71 -0.47
CA CYS A 358 -17.62 5.10 -0.68
C CYS A 358 -18.20 5.72 0.58
N THR A 359 -17.75 6.92 0.89
CA THR A 359 -18.23 7.70 2.03
C THR A 359 -18.84 9.00 1.55
N SER A 360 -20.01 9.35 2.10
CA SER A 360 -20.62 10.67 1.89
C SER A 360 -20.01 11.67 2.88
N ASN A 361 -19.61 12.83 2.39
CA ASN A 361 -18.92 13.86 3.16
C ASN A 361 -19.58 15.23 2.93
N VAL A 362 -19.28 16.17 3.82
CA VAL A 362 -19.73 17.56 3.70
C VAL A 362 -18.54 18.47 4.00
N ALA A 363 -18.29 19.46 3.15
CA ALA A 363 -17.33 20.54 3.42
C ALA A 363 -18.08 21.86 3.59
N TYR A 364 -17.84 22.54 4.71
CA TYR A 364 -18.33 23.88 4.96
C TYR A 364 -17.25 24.89 4.59
N THR A 365 -17.58 25.90 3.79
CA THR A 365 -16.63 26.91 3.31
C THR A 365 -17.20 28.31 3.52
N GLY A 366 -16.33 29.32 3.60
CA GLY A 366 -16.74 30.72 3.64
C GLY A 366 -17.19 31.28 2.27
N GLY A 367 -17.07 30.48 1.21
CA GLY A 367 -17.35 30.88 -0.17
C GLY A 367 -17.56 29.69 -1.12
N CYS A 368 -18.45 29.88 -2.08
CA CYS A 368 -18.59 29.12 -3.33
C CYS A 368 -19.03 30.10 -4.44
#